data_AF-A0A3B5LP36-F1
#
_entry.id   AF-A0A3B5LP36-F1
#
_cell.length_a   1.000
_cell.length_b   1.000
_cell.length_c   1.000
_cell.angle_alpha   90.00
_cell.angle_beta   90.00
_cell.angle_gamma   90.00
#
_symmetry.space_group_name_H-M   'P 1'
#
loop_
_entity.id
_entity.type
_entity.pdbx_description
1 polymer ?
#
loop_
_entity_poly.entity_id
_entity_poly.type
_entity_poly.pdbx_seq_one_letter_code
_entity_poly.pdbx_strand_id
1 'polypeptide(L)'
;MARTSDADLKPPLSQNGLKCDDLRKTSCHGKREVCLSRQFSHDTFEQPPMYVAVMTYLGYGIVTLFGYLRDFLRAVGLEKCHVAQEREEQKDFTPLYQDFENFYTRNLYMRVRDNWNRPICSLPGPIFDLIERVSDDYNWTFRFTGKTIHNVINMGSYNYLGFAENNEDFLKTVADKLRQYGAGVCSTRQEIGNLKIHEELEQLVADFIGVESSMIFGMGFATNSMNIPALVGKGCLIVSDELNHTSLILGARLSGATIRVFKHNNMHSLEKLLREAVCSGQPRTHRPWKKILIMVEGIYRSAPTKPPSGSSIGYCCGVLFQYIITKRHFLSSMVSNFNLFKREFCSPRIW
;
A
#
# COMPACT_ATOMS: atom_id res chain seq x y z
N MET A 1 -11.07 25.88 -61.54
CA MET A 1 -11.80 25.35 -62.71
C MET A 1 -11.87 23.83 -62.61
N ALA A 2 -12.94 23.22 -63.13
CA ALA A 2 -13.09 21.85 -63.71
C ALA A 2 -12.34 20.64 -63.06
N ARG A 3 -12.99 19.54 -62.66
CA ARG A 3 -13.68 18.47 -63.48
C ARG A 3 -12.73 17.82 -64.51
N THR A 4 -12.58 16.50 -64.66
CA THR A 4 -13.12 15.26 -64.02
C THR A 4 -12.08 14.11 -64.26
N SER A 5 -12.23 12.79 -64.07
CA SER A 5 -13.37 11.84 -63.95
C SER A 5 -12.92 10.53 -63.22
N ASP A 6 -13.84 9.58 -63.02
CA ASP A 6 -13.62 8.26 -62.37
C ASP A 6 -12.89 7.20 -63.23
N ALA A 7 -12.24 6.22 -62.57
CA ALA A 7 -12.02 4.85 -63.07
C ALA A 7 -11.70 3.85 -61.93
N ASP A 8 -12.14 2.61 -62.09
CA ASP A 8 -12.17 1.51 -61.10
C ASP A 8 -10.80 0.82 -60.85
N LEU A 9 -10.59 0.26 -59.65
CA LEU A 9 -9.57 -0.78 -59.39
C LEU A 9 -9.76 -1.48 -58.02
N LYS A 10 -10.17 -2.77 -58.04
CA LYS A 10 -10.24 -3.66 -56.86
C LYS A 10 -9.01 -4.57 -56.74
N PRO A 11 -8.58 -4.86 -55.51
CA PRO A 11 -8.05 -6.18 -55.14
C PRO A 11 -8.82 -6.73 -53.89
N PRO A 12 -8.46 -7.84 -53.20
CA PRO A 12 -9.44 -8.92 -52.97
C PRO A 12 -9.80 -9.21 -51.51
N LEU A 13 -10.68 -10.20 -51.32
CA LEU A 13 -11.15 -10.73 -50.03
C LEU A 13 -10.03 -11.34 -49.16
N SER A 14 -10.21 -11.25 -47.84
CA SER A 14 -9.68 -12.22 -46.86
C SER A 14 -10.83 -12.81 -46.05
N GLN A 15 -10.63 -14.02 -45.49
CA GLN A 15 -11.67 -14.74 -44.77
C GLN A 15 -11.61 -14.45 -43.27
N ASN A 16 -12.69 -13.89 -42.71
CA ASN A 16 -13.29 -14.26 -41.42
C ASN A 16 -14.59 -13.48 -41.24
N GLY A 17 -15.73 -14.17 -41.21
CA GLY A 17 -17.03 -13.56 -41.45
C GLY A 17 -17.76 -13.04 -40.21
N LEU A 18 -18.02 -11.73 -40.17
CA LEU A 18 -19.12 -11.11 -39.44
C LEU A 18 -19.78 -10.09 -40.38
N LYS A 19 -21.12 -10.13 -40.52
CA LYS A 19 -21.84 -9.23 -41.44
C LYS A 19 -22.01 -7.83 -40.85
N CYS A 20 -21.80 -6.80 -41.66
CA CYS A 20 -22.03 -5.40 -41.31
C CYS A 20 -23.36 -4.89 -41.90
N ASP A 21 -24.47 -5.46 -41.44
CA ASP A 21 -25.84 -5.09 -41.86
C ASP A 21 -26.73 -4.87 -40.63
N ASP A 22 -26.60 -3.70 -39.96
CA ASP A 22 -27.71 -3.10 -39.18
C ASP A 22 -27.49 -1.61 -38.76
N LEU A 23 -26.55 -0.89 -39.38
CA LEU A 23 -26.24 0.51 -39.04
C LEU A 23 -26.94 1.54 -39.96
N ARG A 24 -28.26 1.43 -40.16
CA ARG A 24 -29.05 2.49 -40.87
C ARG A 24 -30.58 2.52 -40.62
N LYS A 25 -30.99 2.44 -39.36
CA LYS A 25 -32.30 2.85 -38.80
C LYS A 25 -32.08 3.12 -37.29
N THR A 26 -32.56 4.19 -36.65
CA THR A 26 -33.49 5.27 -37.05
C THR A 26 -32.92 6.66 -36.69
N SER A 27 -33.44 7.71 -37.33
CA SER A 27 -33.13 9.10 -36.99
C SER A 27 -34.23 9.70 -36.09
N CYS A 28 -33.88 10.78 -35.37
CA CYS A 28 -34.77 11.73 -34.70
C CYS A 28 -35.89 11.19 -33.77
N HIS A 29 -35.65 11.23 -32.46
CA HIS A 29 -36.61 11.85 -31.52
C HIS A 29 -35.92 12.27 -30.22
N GLY A 30 -35.98 13.56 -29.88
CA GLY A 30 -35.36 14.09 -28.66
C GLY A 30 -36.13 13.72 -27.39
N LYS A 31 -35.44 13.14 -26.41
CA LYS A 31 -35.86 13.06 -25.00
C LYS A 31 -34.66 13.41 -24.11
N ARG A 32 -34.96 13.93 -22.90
CA ARG A 32 -33.98 14.41 -21.92
C ARG A 32 -32.89 13.38 -21.65
N GLU A 33 -31.64 13.83 -21.50
CA GLU A 33 -30.60 13.03 -20.87
C GLU A 33 -31.00 12.73 -19.42
N VAL A 34 -31.51 11.51 -19.20
CA VAL A 34 -31.56 10.94 -17.86
C VAL A 34 -30.12 10.57 -17.52
N CYS A 35 -29.45 11.41 -16.74
CA CYS A 35 -28.15 11.08 -16.19
C CYS A 35 -28.29 9.81 -15.35
N LEU A 36 -27.88 8.66 -15.90
CA LEU A 36 -27.82 7.42 -15.13
C LEU A 36 -26.75 7.60 -14.05
N SER A 37 -27.21 7.91 -12.84
CA SER A 37 -26.51 7.67 -11.60
C SER A 37 -26.33 6.17 -11.44
N ARG A 38 -25.35 5.62 -12.17
CA ARG A 38 -24.84 4.26 -12.03
C ARG A 38 -24.57 4.06 -10.54
N GLN A 39 -25.47 3.34 -9.87
CA GLN A 39 -25.46 3.24 -8.42
C GLN A 39 -24.09 2.70 -8.01
N PHE A 40 -23.45 3.35 -7.03
CA PHE A 40 -22.26 2.77 -6.42
C PHE A 40 -22.68 1.45 -5.78
N SER A 41 -22.25 0.34 -6.39
CA SER A 41 -22.26 -0.97 -5.76
C SER A 41 -21.57 -0.83 -4.42
N HIS A 42 -22.32 -1.01 -3.34
CA HIS A 42 -21.79 -0.85 -2.00
C HIS A 42 -20.88 -2.06 -1.75
N ASP A 43 -19.56 -1.85 -1.74
CA ASP A 43 -18.59 -2.93 -1.52
C ASP A 43 -18.90 -3.60 -0.19
N THR A 44 -19.51 -4.78 -0.28
CA THR A 44 -20.10 -5.47 0.86
C THR A 44 -19.04 -6.39 1.43
N PHE A 45 -18.10 -5.78 2.18
CA PHE A 45 -17.09 -6.51 2.93
C PHE A 45 -17.79 -7.45 3.92
N GLU A 46 -17.73 -8.75 3.64
CA GLU A 46 -18.29 -9.78 4.49
C GLU A 46 -17.60 -9.72 5.86
N GLN A 47 -18.36 -9.43 6.92
CA GLN A 47 -17.80 -9.35 8.26
C GLN A 47 -17.44 -10.76 8.75
N PRO A 48 -16.27 -10.95 9.37
CA PRO A 48 -15.90 -12.26 9.91
C PRO A 48 -16.97 -12.70 10.91
N PRO A 49 -17.55 -13.91 10.74
CA PRO A 49 -18.59 -14.39 11.65
C PRO A 49 -18.14 -14.33 13.11
N MET A 50 -19.03 -13.93 14.02
CA MET A 50 -18.64 -13.65 15.42
C MET A 50 -17.93 -14.81 16.13
N TYR A 51 -18.21 -16.06 15.75
CA TYR A 51 -17.50 -17.23 16.28
C TYR A 51 -16.01 -17.23 15.90
N VAL A 52 -15.64 -16.75 14.70
CA VAL A 52 -14.24 -16.64 14.26
C VAL A 52 -13.51 -15.65 15.16
N ALA A 53 -14.07 -14.45 15.35
CA ALA A 53 -13.50 -13.43 16.23
C ALA A 53 -13.34 -13.95 17.67
N VAL A 54 -14.37 -14.60 18.23
CA VAL A 54 -14.32 -15.18 19.58
C VAL A 54 -13.26 -16.28 19.68
N MET A 55 -13.16 -17.20 18.71
CA MET A 55 -12.15 -18.26 18.70
C MET A 55 -10.73 -17.70 18.52
N THR A 56 -10.55 -16.63 17.73
CA THR A 56 -9.28 -15.92 17.60
C THR A 56 -8.85 -15.29 18.92
N TYR A 57 -9.73 -14.56 19.62
CA TYR A 57 -9.43 -13.99 20.93
C TYR A 57 -9.19 -15.06 22.00
N LEU A 58 -9.96 -16.16 21.99
CA LEU A 58 -9.74 -17.31 22.87
C LEU A 58 -8.36 -17.96 22.61
N GLY A 59 -7.97 -18.12 21.34
CA GLY A 59 -6.66 -18.61 20.95
C GLY A 59 -5.52 -17.73 21.44
N TYR A 60 -5.62 -16.40 21.26
CA TYR A 60 -4.66 -15.45 21.83
C TYR A 60 -4.60 -15.53 23.35
N GLY A 61 -5.74 -15.64 24.04
CA GLY A 61 -5.83 -15.81 25.48
C GLY A 61 -5.10 -17.07 25.97
N ILE A 62 -5.40 -18.23 25.35
CA ILE A 62 -4.76 -19.51 25.66
C ILE A 62 -3.24 -19.44 25.44
N VAL A 63 -2.79 -18.94 24.29
CA VAL A 63 -1.35 -18.81 23.99
C VAL A 63 -0.65 -17.87 24.98
N THR A 64 -1.32 -16.80 25.40
CA THR A 64 -0.80 -15.84 26.40
C THR A 64 -0.71 -16.47 27.79
N LEU A 65 -1.73 -17.21 28.23
CA LEU A 65 -1.71 -17.96 29.51
C LEU A 65 -0.58 -19.00 29.53
N PHE A 66 -0.40 -19.78 28.45
CA PHE A 66 0.73 -20.71 28.32
C PHE A 66 2.09 -20.00 28.24
N GLY A 67 2.15 -18.77 27.73
CA GLY A 67 3.35 -17.93 27.78
C GLY A 67 3.74 -17.58 29.21
N TYR A 68 2.79 -17.07 30.00
CA TYR A 68 3.05 -16.70 31.41
C TYR A 68 3.36 -17.92 32.28
N LEU A 69 2.70 -19.06 32.03
CA LEU A 69 3.03 -20.32 32.71
C LEU A 69 4.47 -20.77 32.44
N ARG A 70 4.96 -20.66 31.19
CA ARG A 70 6.37 -20.97 30.86
C ARG A 70 7.35 -20.00 31.49
N ASP A 71 7.01 -18.71 31.56
CA ASP A 71 7.86 -17.72 32.23
C ASP A 71 7.94 -17.98 33.75
N PHE A 72 6.85 -18.41 34.38
CA PHE A 72 6.86 -18.90 35.75
C PHE A 72 7.72 -20.18 35.91
N LEU A 73 7.56 -21.18 35.02
CA LEU A 73 8.38 -22.40 35.05
C LEU A 73 9.89 -22.13 34.87
N ARG A 74 10.26 -21.10 34.09
CA ARG A 74 11.65 -20.62 33.97
C ARG A 74 12.13 -19.93 35.24
N ALA A 75 11.30 -19.10 35.88
CA ALA A 75 11.63 -18.45 37.14
C ALA A 75 11.83 -19.45 38.29
N VAL A 76 11.12 -20.59 38.25
CA VAL A 76 11.27 -21.73 39.18
C VAL A 76 12.40 -22.70 38.74
N GLY A 77 13.07 -22.44 37.61
CA GLY A 77 14.19 -23.26 37.10
C GLY A 77 13.80 -24.59 36.45
N LEU A 78 12.50 -24.86 36.28
CA LEU A 78 11.98 -26.10 35.69
C LEU A 78 12.05 -26.11 34.15
N GLU A 79 12.08 -24.94 33.51
CA GLU A 79 12.29 -24.80 32.06
C GLU A 79 13.56 -24.00 31.76
N LYS A 80 14.37 -24.45 30.79
CA LYS A 80 15.59 -23.75 30.36
C LYS A 80 15.26 -22.45 29.62
N CYS A 81 15.95 -21.37 29.98
CA CYS A 81 15.91 -20.11 29.25
C CYS A 81 16.93 -20.11 28.11
N HIS A 82 16.47 -20.26 26.87
CA HIS A 82 17.32 -20.16 25.67
C HIS A 82 17.58 -18.72 25.22
N VAL A 83 16.92 -17.74 25.85
CA VAL A 83 17.20 -16.31 25.63
C VAL A 83 18.52 -15.93 26.28
N ALA A 84 19.32 -15.10 25.61
CA ALA A 84 20.40 -14.39 26.28
C ALA A 84 19.82 -13.55 27.43
N GLN A 85 20.33 -13.78 28.64
CA GLN A 85 19.98 -12.99 29.82
C GLN A 85 20.96 -11.82 29.95
N GLU A 86 20.48 -10.69 30.46
CA GLU A 86 21.34 -9.56 30.82
C GLU A 86 22.28 -9.99 31.96
N ARG A 87 23.54 -9.55 31.89
CA ARG A 87 24.53 -9.81 32.94
C ARG A 87 24.12 -9.09 34.22
N GLU A 88 24.50 -9.62 35.38
CA GLU A 88 24.26 -8.96 36.68
C GLU A 88 24.72 -7.49 36.67
N GLU A 89 25.91 -7.25 36.10
CA GLU A 89 26.53 -5.93 35.86
C GLU A 89 25.69 -4.93 35.03
N GLN A 90 24.63 -5.40 34.35
CA GLN A 90 23.83 -4.62 33.41
C GLN A 90 22.40 -4.37 33.91
N LYS A 91 21.97 -5.00 35.01
CA LYS A 91 20.59 -4.89 35.53
C LYS A 91 20.24 -3.52 36.11
N ASP A 92 21.23 -2.70 36.43
CA ASP A 92 21.05 -1.32 36.91
C ASP A 92 20.76 -0.31 35.77
N PHE A 93 20.82 -0.74 34.51
CA PHE A 93 20.50 0.12 33.36
C PHE A 93 19.00 0.09 33.04
N THR A 94 18.49 1.20 32.46
CA THR A 94 17.12 1.25 31.93
C THR A 94 16.92 0.15 30.87
N PRO A 95 15.92 -0.74 31.01
CA PRO A 95 15.69 -1.80 30.04
C PRO A 95 15.34 -1.25 28.66
N LEU A 96 15.95 -1.81 27.61
CA LEU A 96 15.79 -1.35 26.23
C LEU A 96 14.46 -1.79 25.57
N TYR A 97 13.80 -2.81 26.12
CA TYR A 97 12.58 -3.42 25.60
C TYR A 97 11.48 -3.41 26.66
N GLN A 98 10.23 -3.31 26.23
CA GLN A 98 9.09 -3.44 27.16
C GLN A 98 8.86 -4.91 27.54
N ASP A 99 8.37 -5.17 28.75
CA ASP A 99 8.11 -6.53 29.26
C ASP A 99 7.25 -7.38 28.32
N PHE A 100 6.26 -6.75 27.67
CA PHE A 100 5.40 -7.41 26.70
C PHE A 100 6.11 -7.78 25.39
N GLU A 101 7.08 -6.98 24.93
CA GLU A 101 7.87 -7.28 23.73
C GLU A 101 8.83 -8.45 24.00
N ASN A 102 9.46 -8.46 25.17
CA ASN A 102 10.28 -9.57 25.67
C ASN A 102 9.44 -10.85 25.79
N PHE A 103 8.26 -10.77 26.42
CA PHE A 103 7.29 -11.86 26.54
C PHE A 103 6.85 -12.41 25.18
N TYR A 104 6.41 -11.53 24.27
CA TYR A 104 5.94 -11.88 22.94
C TYR A 104 7.04 -12.56 22.13
N THR A 105 8.25 -12.00 22.16
CA THR A 105 9.42 -12.57 21.48
C THR A 105 9.73 -13.97 22.00
N ARG A 106 9.90 -14.11 23.32
CA ARG A 106 10.27 -15.35 24.01
C ARG A 106 9.24 -16.47 23.86
N ASN A 107 7.94 -16.17 23.89
CA ASN A 107 6.89 -17.18 24.00
C ASN A 107 6.02 -17.39 22.76
N LEU A 108 5.84 -16.36 21.93
CA LEU A 108 4.98 -16.40 20.74
C LEU A 108 5.82 -16.38 19.45
N TYR A 109 6.57 -15.31 19.22
CA TYR A 109 7.27 -15.07 17.96
C TYR A 109 8.23 -16.22 17.62
N MET A 110 9.10 -16.64 18.56
CA MET A 110 10.09 -17.68 18.27
C MET A 110 9.45 -18.99 17.82
N ARG A 111 8.28 -19.38 18.35
CA ARG A 111 7.53 -20.54 17.86
C ARG A 111 7.03 -20.33 16.43
N VAL A 112 6.43 -19.18 16.13
CA VAL A 112 5.77 -18.91 14.84
C VAL A 112 6.76 -18.57 13.72
N ARG A 113 7.94 -18.01 14.03
CA ARG A 113 8.90 -17.44 13.06
C ARG A 113 9.30 -18.38 11.93
N ASP A 114 9.24 -19.69 12.14
CA ASP A 114 9.55 -20.63 11.06
C ASP A 114 8.59 -20.53 9.87
N ASN A 115 7.33 -20.17 10.11
CA ASN A 115 6.33 -20.02 9.04
C ASN A 115 6.54 -18.75 8.22
N TRP A 116 7.04 -17.68 8.85
CA TRP A 116 7.12 -16.34 8.24
C TRP A 116 8.50 -16.05 7.63
N ASN A 117 9.57 -16.50 8.28
CA ASN A 117 10.94 -16.11 7.92
C ASN A 117 11.63 -17.19 7.05
N ARG A 118 10.90 -17.91 6.17
CA ARG A 118 11.51 -18.95 5.32
C ARG A 118 12.30 -18.31 4.18
N PRO A 119 13.59 -18.63 4.00
CA PRO A 119 14.38 -18.05 2.92
C PRO A 119 13.98 -18.66 1.57
N ILE A 120 13.65 -17.78 0.63
CA ILE A 120 13.42 -18.09 -0.79
C ILE A 120 14.77 -18.20 -1.48
N CYS A 121 14.92 -19.14 -2.41
CA CYS A 121 16.15 -19.37 -3.18
C CYS A 121 15.97 -19.36 -4.71
N SER A 122 14.75 -19.17 -5.22
CA SER A 122 14.46 -18.89 -6.64
C SER A 122 14.15 -17.40 -6.87
N LEU A 123 13.78 -17.07 -8.11
CA LEU A 123 13.07 -15.82 -8.41
C LEU A 123 11.71 -15.77 -7.68
N PRO A 124 11.19 -14.56 -7.32
CA PRO A 124 9.93 -14.37 -6.60
C PRO A 124 8.71 -14.37 -7.54
N GLY A 125 8.48 -15.47 -8.25
CA GLY A 125 7.33 -15.68 -9.13
C GLY A 125 6.02 -16.04 -8.41
N PRO A 126 4.93 -16.35 -9.14
CA PRO A 126 3.73 -17.00 -8.62
C PRO A 126 4.01 -18.37 -7.98
N ILE A 127 5.16 -18.97 -8.32
CA ILE A 127 5.72 -20.17 -7.72
C ILE A 127 7.18 -19.83 -7.36
N PHE A 128 7.65 -20.30 -6.21
CA PHE A 128 9.05 -20.15 -5.79
C PHE A 128 9.56 -21.37 -5.01
N ASP A 129 10.88 -21.43 -4.85
CA ASP A 129 11.57 -22.48 -4.10
C ASP A 129 12.07 -21.96 -2.75
N LEU A 130 11.95 -22.78 -1.70
CA LEU A 130 12.41 -22.47 -0.34
C LEU A 130 13.59 -23.36 0.07
N ILE A 131 14.57 -22.82 0.79
CA ILE A 131 15.62 -23.64 1.41
C ILE A 131 15.00 -24.43 2.58
N GLU A 132 15.13 -25.77 2.56
CA GLU A 132 14.70 -26.60 3.68
C GLU A 132 15.60 -26.37 4.89
N ARG A 133 14.98 -26.14 6.05
CA ARG A 133 15.65 -26.02 7.34
C ARG A 133 14.90 -26.80 8.41
N VAL A 134 15.65 -27.24 9.42
CA VAL A 134 15.12 -27.89 10.62
C VAL A 134 15.60 -27.12 11.85
N SER A 135 14.78 -27.13 12.89
CA SER A 135 15.16 -26.75 14.25
C SER A 135 14.90 -27.93 15.17
N ASP A 136 15.88 -28.26 16.00
CA ASP A 136 15.78 -29.28 17.04
C ASP A 136 15.52 -28.66 18.43
N ASP A 137 15.27 -27.34 18.49
CA ASP A 137 15.31 -26.50 19.70
C ASP A 137 14.12 -25.53 19.83
N TYR A 138 12.95 -25.89 19.30
CA TYR A 138 11.72 -25.06 19.26
C TYR A 138 11.90 -23.72 18.53
N ASN A 139 12.56 -23.76 17.37
CA ASN A 139 12.86 -22.61 16.51
C ASN A 139 13.72 -21.55 17.22
N TRP A 140 14.70 -21.95 18.03
CA TRP A 140 15.70 -21.02 18.60
C TRP A 140 16.91 -20.84 17.67
N THR A 141 17.42 -21.93 17.12
CA THR A 141 18.36 -21.96 15.99
C THR A 141 17.69 -22.61 14.77
N PHE A 142 18.38 -22.62 13.63
CA PHE A 142 17.98 -23.36 12.44
C PHE A 142 19.23 -23.91 11.75
N ARG A 143 19.17 -25.16 11.29
CA ARG A 143 20.16 -25.75 10.37
C ARG A 143 19.50 -25.97 9.01
N PHE A 144 20.17 -25.52 7.95
CA PHE A 144 19.78 -25.89 6.58
C PHE A 144 20.10 -27.36 6.35
N THR A 145 19.22 -28.07 5.64
CA THR A 145 19.42 -29.50 5.35
C THR A 145 20.21 -29.75 4.07
N GLY A 146 20.50 -28.68 3.31
CA GLY A 146 21.06 -28.75 1.96
C GLY A 146 20.02 -29.10 0.88
N LYS A 147 18.74 -29.27 1.23
CA LYS A 147 17.65 -29.50 0.28
C LYS A 147 16.85 -28.23 0.00
N THR A 148 16.12 -28.29 -1.10
CA THR A 148 15.18 -27.25 -1.53
C THR A 148 13.76 -27.84 -1.58
N ILE A 149 12.80 -27.11 -1.02
CA ILE A 149 11.37 -27.37 -1.20
C ILE A 149 10.94 -26.64 -2.47
N HIS A 150 10.79 -27.39 -3.54
CA HIS A 150 10.45 -26.84 -4.85
C HIS A 150 8.95 -26.57 -5.01
N ASN A 151 8.60 -25.68 -5.94
CA ASN A 151 7.24 -25.44 -6.41
C ASN A 151 6.23 -24.95 -5.33
N VAL A 152 6.65 -24.05 -4.43
CA VAL A 152 5.79 -23.44 -3.41
C VAL A 152 4.95 -22.32 -4.00
N ILE A 153 3.63 -22.36 -3.81
CA ILE A 153 2.68 -21.38 -4.40
C ILE A 153 2.72 -20.05 -3.62
N ASN A 154 2.91 -18.94 -4.34
CA ASN A 154 3.01 -17.60 -3.79
C ASN A 154 1.65 -16.89 -3.67
N MET A 155 0.97 -17.09 -2.55
CA MET A 155 -0.33 -16.46 -2.25
C MET A 155 -0.23 -15.13 -1.49
N GLY A 156 0.95 -14.50 -1.40
CA GLY A 156 1.20 -13.41 -0.44
C GLY A 156 2.08 -12.24 -0.91
N SER A 157 2.45 -12.16 -2.20
CA SER A 157 3.32 -11.09 -2.72
C SER A 157 2.57 -9.97 -3.47
N TYR A 158 3.29 -8.88 -3.74
CA TYR A 158 2.82 -7.75 -4.57
C TYR A 158 3.34 -7.79 -6.01
N ASN A 159 3.84 -8.94 -6.46
CA ASN A 159 4.30 -9.14 -7.83
C ASN A 159 3.11 -9.34 -8.80
N TYR A 160 2.07 -8.48 -8.72
CA TYR A 160 0.79 -8.65 -9.42
C TYR A 160 0.92 -8.80 -10.95
N LEU A 161 1.92 -8.13 -11.54
CA LEU A 161 2.18 -8.12 -12.98
C LEU A 161 3.36 -9.04 -13.38
N GLY A 162 3.85 -9.88 -12.47
CA GLY A 162 4.97 -10.79 -12.71
C GLY A 162 6.35 -10.13 -12.87
N PHE A 163 6.44 -8.80 -12.86
CA PHE A 163 7.66 -8.04 -13.19
C PHE A 163 8.94 -8.44 -12.44
N ALA A 164 8.85 -8.99 -11.21
CA ALA A 164 10.02 -9.48 -10.47
C ALA A 164 10.52 -10.89 -10.89
N GLU A 165 9.86 -11.51 -11.87
CA GLU A 165 10.22 -12.81 -12.49
C GLU A 165 10.67 -12.66 -13.96
N ASN A 166 10.50 -11.48 -14.55
CA ASN A 166 10.66 -11.26 -15.99
C ASN A 166 12.09 -11.48 -16.52
N ASN A 167 12.26 -12.50 -17.37
CA ASN A 167 13.22 -12.66 -18.48
C ASN A 167 14.73 -12.49 -18.20
N GLU A 168 15.57 -13.30 -18.86
CA GLU A 168 17.04 -13.27 -18.74
C GLU A 168 17.63 -11.89 -19.09
N ASP A 169 17.01 -11.18 -20.04
CA ASP A 169 17.39 -9.81 -20.44
C ASP A 169 17.32 -8.81 -19.28
N PHE A 170 16.41 -8.98 -18.32
CA PHE A 170 16.31 -8.08 -17.16
C PHE A 170 17.48 -8.28 -16.19
N LEU A 171 17.81 -9.52 -15.84
CA LEU A 171 18.95 -9.84 -14.97
C LEU A 171 20.26 -9.35 -15.59
N LYS A 172 20.40 -9.52 -16.92
CA LYS A 172 21.52 -8.95 -17.69
C LYS A 172 21.55 -7.42 -17.61
N THR A 173 20.41 -6.75 -17.84
CA THR A 173 20.29 -5.28 -17.75
C THR A 173 20.65 -4.77 -16.36
N VAL A 174 20.18 -5.42 -15.29
CA VAL A 174 20.53 -5.08 -13.90
C VAL A 174 22.03 -5.28 -13.66
N ALA A 175 22.62 -6.40 -14.11
CA ALA A 175 24.06 -6.64 -13.99
C ALA A 175 24.91 -5.60 -14.74
N ASP A 176 24.50 -5.19 -15.93
CA ASP A 176 25.20 -4.16 -16.72
C ASP A 176 25.06 -2.77 -16.09
N LYS A 177 23.90 -2.42 -15.52
CA LYS A 177 23.73 -1.18 -14.75
C LYS A 177 24.51 -1.18 -13.42
N LEU A 178 24.61 -2.33 -12.73
CA LEU A 178 25.48 -2.49 -11.55
C LEU A 178 26.97 -2.37 -11.90
N ARG A 179 27.41 -2.85 -13.06
CA ARG A 179 28.77 -2.63 -13.59
C ARG A 179 29.01 -1.15 -13.93
N GLN A 180 28.00 -0.45 -14.45
CA GLN A 180 28.09 0.96 -14.86
C GLN A 180 28.10 1.94 -13.68
N TYR A 181 27.27 1.72 -12.65
CA TYR A 181 27.03 2.69 -11.56
C TYR A 181 27.45 2.18 -10.17
N GLY A 182 27.88 0.93 -10.04
CA GLY A 182 28.14 0.29 -8.74
C GLY A 182 26.87 -0.17 -8.03
N ALA A 183 27.04 -0.77 -6.86
CA ALA A 183 25.94 -1.32 -6.05
C ALA A 183 25.25 -0.30 -5.12
N GLY A 184 25.79 0.91 -5.00
CA GLY A 184 25.25 1.95 -4.12
C GLY A 184 26.01 3.27 -4.27
N VAL A 185 25.31 4.39 -4.05
CA VAL A 185 25.81 5.74 -4.36
C VAL A 185 26.45 6.44 -3.15
N CYS A 186 26.15 5.98 -1.93
CA CYS A 186 26.74 6.45 -0.67
C CYS A 186 26.69 7.97 -0.38
N SER A 187 25.81 8.72 -1.05
CA SER A 187 25.59 10.16 -0.87
C SER A 187 24.12 10.52 -1.15
N THR A 188 23.68 11.69 -0.70
CA THR A 188 22.29 12.16 -0.89
C THR A 188 22.05 12.70 -2.31
N ARG A 189 20.78 12.67 -2.78
CA ARG A 189 20.37 13.30 -4.07
C ARG A 189 20.64 14.81 -4.13
N GLN A 190 20.88 15.49 -3.00
CA GLN A 190 21.19 16.92 -2.93
C GLN A 190 22.69 17.22 -3.13
N GLU A 191 23.57 16.23 -2.92
CA GLU A 191 25.02 16.35 -3.01
C GLU A 191 25.52 15.71 -4.32
N ILE A 192 26.33 14.64 -4.22
CA ILE A 192 26.85 13.90 -5.38
C ILE A 192 26.04 12.63 -5.70
N GLY A 193 24.96 12.36 -4.94
CA GLY A 193 24.13 11.18 -5.12
C GLY A 193 23.17 11.20 -6.33
N ASN A 194 23.09 12.32 -7.05
CA ASN A 194 22.21 12.46 -8.22
C ASN A 194 22.83 11.87 -9.50
N LEU A 195 22.77 10.55 -9.64
CA LEU A 195 23.17 9.86 -10.88
C LEU A 195 22.09 9.97 -11.97
N LYS A 196 22.50 10.08 -13.25
CA LYS A 196 21.63 10.14 -14.45
C LYS A 196 20.54 9.06 -14.50
N ILE A 197 20.81 7.85 -14.01
CA ILE A 197 19.83 6.75 -13.99
C ILE A 197 18.59 7.07 -13.13
N HIS A 198 18.71 7.95 -12.13
CA HIS A 198 17.55 8.42 -11.36
C HIS A 198 16.70 9.39 -12.19
N GLU A 199 17.33 10.27 -12.97
CA GLU A 199 16.65 11.24 -13.85
C GLU A 199 15.96 10.52 -15.01
N GLU A 200 16.59 9.49 -15.59
CA GLU A 200 16.00 8.58 -16.57
C GLU A 200 14.75 7.88 -16.01
N LEU A 201 14.78 7.46 -14.74
CA LEU A 201 13.64 6.84 -14.06
C LEU A 201 12.54 7.87 -13.69
N GLU A 202 12.92 9.07 -13.25
CA GLU A 202 11.99 10.16 -12.92
C GLU A 202 11.24 10.67 -14.17
N GLN A 203 11.91 10.73 -15.32
CA GLN A 203 11.26 11.00 -16.60
C GLN A 203 10.34 9.84 -17.01
N LEU A 204 10.80 8.59 -16.95
CA LEU A 204 9.99 7.42 -17.31
C LEU A 204 8.70 7.31 -16.47
N VAL A 205 8.77 7.64 -15.18
CA VAL A 205 7.60 7.68 -14.28
C VAL A 205 6.70 8.89 -14.58
N ALA A 206 7.26 10.04 -14.95
CA ALA A 206 6.48 11.20 -15.37
C ALA A 206 5.69 10.93 -16.67
N ASP A 207 6.35 10.33 -17.66
CA ASP A 207 5.77 9.93 -18.95
C ASP A 207 4.68 8.86 -18.77
N PHE A 208 4.92 7.86 -17.92
CA PHE A 208 3.96 6.78 -17.63
C PHE A 208 2.68 7.26 -16.93
N ILE A 209 2.79 8.25 -16.03
CA ILE A 209 1.64 8.80 -15.30
C ILE A 209 0.98 9.96 -16.09
N GLY A 210 1.69 10.58 -17.04
CA GLY A 210 1.21 11.72 -17.81
C GLY A 210 1.30 13.05 -17.05
N VAL A 211 2.41 13.29 -16.33
CA VAL A 211 2.65 14.49 -15.52
C VAL A 211 3.91 15.23 -15.96
N GLU A 212 3.99 16.54 -15.66
CA GLU A 212 5.11 17.40 -16.06
C GLU A 212 6.47 17.00 -15.45
N SER A 213 6.47 16.33 -14.30
CA SER A 213 7.67 15.90 -13.58
C SER A 213 7.31 14.86 -12.51
N SER A 214 8.28 14.03 -12.11
CA SER A 214 8.17 13.12 -10.96
C SER A 214 9.46 13.14 -10.11
N MET A 215 9.40 12.58 -8.91
CA MET A 215 10.56 12.48 -8.00
C MET A 215 10.53 11.13 -7.28
N ILE A 216 11.65 10.40 -7.33
CA ILE A 216 11.77 9.08 -6.68
C ILE A 216 12.33 9.17 -5.26
N PHE A 217 11.86 8.26 -4.41
CA PHE A 217 12.31 8.08 -3.03
C PHE A 217 12.59 6.61 -2.79
N GLY A 218 13.65 6.29 -2.04
CA GLY A 218 14.11 4.90 -1.84
C GLY A 218 13.15 3.96 -1.11
N MET A 219 12.00 4.45 -0.61
CA MET A 219 10.95 3.62 -0.01
C MET A 219 9.60 4.36 -0.02
N GLY A 220 8.53 3.68 -0.45
CA GLY A 220 7.16 4.25 -0.47
C GLY A 220 6.62 4.69 0.90
N PHE A 221 7.17 4.17 2.00
CA PHE A 221 6.90 4.70 3.34
C PHE A 221 7.46 6.13 3.50
N ALA A 222 8.72 6.34 3.11
CA ALA A 222 9.42 7.62 3.20
C ALA A 222 8.81 8.67 2.26
N THR A 223 8.37 8.28 1.06
CA THR A 223 7.63 9.14 0.12
C THR A 223 6.47 9.85 0.81
N ASN A 224 5.75 9.16 1.68
CA ASN A 224 4.59 9.71 2.37
C ASN A 224 5.01 10.46 3.64
N SER A 225 5.85 9.84 4.48
CA SER A 225 6.18 10.38 5.80
C SER A 225 7.02 11.66 5.74
N MET A 226 7.87 11.81 4.73
CA MET A 226 8.81 12.93 4.62
C MET A 226 8.26 14.11 3.80
N ASN A 227 7.42 13.86 2.78
CA ASN A 227 6.92 14.93 1.91
C ASN A 227 5.69 15.65 2.47
N ILE A 228 4.82 14.99 3.24
CA ILE A 228 3.64 15.64 3.84
C ILE A 228 4.03 16.87 4.71
N PRO A 229 5.08 16.82 5.57
CA PRO A 229 5.59 17.98 6.28
C PRO A 229 6.10 19.14 5.40
N ALA A 230 6.56 18.89 4.18
CA ALA A 230 6.97 19.93 3.24
C ALA A 230 5.76 20.61 2.57
N LEU A 231 4.68 19.86 2.36
CA LEU A 231 3.46 20.33 1.69
C LEU A 231 2.54 21.16 2.61
N VAL A 232 2.42 20.78 3.88
CA VAL A 232 1.51 21.38 4.87
C VAL A 232 2.16 21.49 6.26
N GLY A 233 1.67 22.41 7.08
CA GLY A 233 2.10 22.54 8.48
C GLY A 233 1.23 23.49 9.30
N LYS A 234 1.81 24.22 10.26
CA LYS A 234 1.08 25.09 11.20
C LYS A 234 0.13 26.08 10.50
N GLY A 235 -1.17 25.93 10.74
CA GLY A 235 -2.27 26.70 10.13
C GLY A 235 -2.89 26.06 8.88
N CYS A 236 -2.48 24.85 8.52
CA CYS A 236 -3.13 23.98 7.54
C CYS A 236 -3.97 22.91 8.24
N LEU A 237 -4.92 22.35 7.49
CA LEU A 237 -5.74 21.20 7.88
C LEU A 237 -5.34 19.96 7.06
N ILE A 238 -5.26 18.82 7.71
CA ILE A 238 -5.20 17.49 7.09
C ILE A 238 -6.53 16.78 7.39
N VAL A 239 -7.16 16.24 6.35
CA VAL A 239 -8.37 15.42 6.43
C VAL A 239 -8.03 14.01 5.96
N SER A 240 -7.96 13.07 6.90
CA SER A 240 -7.54 11.68 6.67
C SER A 240 -8.71 10.70 6.75
N ASP A 241 -8.72 9.68 5.90
CA ASP A 241 -9.51 8.46 6.15
C ASP A 241 -9.04 7.78 7.45
N GLU A 242 -9.91 7.04 8.13
CA GLU A 242 -9.57 6.34 9.39
C GLU A 242 -8.69 5.10 9.21
N LEU A 243 -8.65 4.51 8.00
CA LEU A 243 -7.83 3.32 7.69
C LEU A 243 -6.61 3.61 6.81
N ASN A 244 -6.24 4.88 6.63
CA ASN A 244 -5.01 5.27 5.93
C ASN A 244 -3.75 4.63 6.55
N HIS A 245 -2.81 4.25 5.68
CA HIS A 245 -1.57 3.60 6.03
C HIS A 245 -0.70 4.40 7.01
N THR A 246 0.06 3.69 7.85
CA THR A 246 0.93 4.27 8.90
C THR A 246 1.90 5.33 8.38
N SER A 247 2.37 5.24 7.13
CA SER A 247 3.25 6.27 6.53
C SER A 247 2.54 7.62 6.33
N LEU A 248 1.27 7.60 5.93
CA LEU A 248 0.40 8.78 5.84
C LEU A 248 0.16 9.38 7.22
N ILE A 249 -0.18 8.52 8.20
CA ILE A 249 -0.41 8.94 9.59
C ILE A 249 0.85 9.59 10.20
N LEU A 250 2.04 9.02 9.93
CA LEU A 250 3.30 9.57 10.42
C LEU A 250 3.60 10.94 9.77
N GLY A 251 3.52 11.06 8.45
CA GLY A 251 3.74 12.33 7.75
C GLY A 251 2.76 13.43 8.20
N ALA A 252 1.49 13.07 8.43
CA ALA A 252 0.51 13.98 8.99
C ALA A 252 0.90 14.47 10.39
N ARG A 253 1.36 13.57 11.28
CA ARG A 253 1.83 13.92 12.63
C ARG A 253 3.07 14.83 12.59
N LEU A 254 4.06 14.48 11.76
CA LEU A 254 5.30 15.24 11.61
C LEU A 254 5.08 16.67 11.08
N SER A 255 4.03 16.90 10.28
CA SER A 255 3.73 18.22 9.71
C SER A 255 3.40 19.31 10.75
N GLY A 256 2.88 18.94 11.92
CA GLY A 256 2.30 19.91 12.87
C GLY A 256 1.08 20.68 12.33
N ALA A 257 0.45 20.22 11.25
CA ALA A 257 -0.87 20.67 10.80
C ALA A 257 -1.96 20.20 11.77
N THR A 258 -3.16 20.81 11.70
CA THR A 258 -4.31 20.24 12.43
C THR A 258 -4.80 19.00 11.68
N ILE A 259 -4.89 17.86 12.35
CA ILE A 259 -5.44 16.63 11.76
C ILE A 259 -6.92 16.50 12.13
N ARG A 260 -7.73 16.03 11.19
CA ARG A 260 -9.10 15.56 11.37
C ARG A 260 -9.27 14.25 10.61
N VAL A 261 -10.05 13.34 11.16
CA VAL A 261 -10.30 12.00 10.58
C VAL A 261 -11.78 11.92 10.18
N PHE A 262 -12.07 11.38 9.00
CA PHE A 262 -13.43 11.04 8.56
C PHE A 262 -13.62 9.52 8.50
N LYS A 263 -14.88 9.06 8.53
CA LYS A 263 -15.19 7.62 8.51
C LYS A 263 -14.74 6.97 7.21
N HIS A 264 -14.26 5.73 7.31
CA HIS A 264 -13.70 4.98 6.19
C HIS A 264 -14.59 5.00 4.92
N ASN A 265 -14.03 5.39 3.77
CA ASN A 265 -14.68 5.40 2.45
C ASN A 265 -16.02 6.19 2.42
N ASN A 266 -16.27 7.08 3.39
CA ASN A 266 -17.57 7.71 3.61
C ASN A 266 -17.59 9.19 3.15
N MET A 267 -18.08 9.41 1.93
CA MET A 267 -18.13 10.75 1.32
C MET A 267 -18.97 11.77 2.11
N HIS A 268 -20.06 11.36 2.76
CA HIS A 268 -20.85 12.28 3.60
C HIS A 268 -20.10 12.71 4.87
N SER A 269 -19.31 11.81 5.46
CA SER A 269 -18.43 12.14 6.58
C SER A 269 -17.33 13.11 6.17
N LEU A 270 -16.73 12.92 4.98
CA LEU A 270 -15.74 13.82 4.40
C LEU A 270 -16.34 15.20 4.09
N GLU A 271 -17.49 15.24 3.42
CA GLU A 271 -18.17 16.49 3.03
C GLU A 271 -18.59 17.31 4.25
N LYS A 272 -19.20 16.68 5.27
CA LYS A 272 -19.58 17.34 6.52
C LYS A 272 -18.36 17.99 7.20
N LEU A 273 -17.28 17.23 7.34
CA LEU A 273 -16.03 17.68 7.97
C LEU A 273 -15.41 18.86 7.19
N LEU A 274 -15.39 18.81 5.85
CA LEU A 274 -14.91 19.89 5.00
C LEU A 274 -15.78 21.15 5.12
N ARG A 275 -17.11 21.02 5.17
CA ARG A 275 -18.04 22.15 5.38
C ARG A 275 -17.80 22.80 6.75
N GLU A 276 -17.79 22.01 7.82
CA GLU A 276 -17.52 22.47 9.18
C GLU A 276 -16.16 23.18 9.28
N ALA A 277 -15.11 22.60 8.68
CA ALA A 277 -13.78 23.18 8.66
C ALA A 277 -13.69 24.51 7.88
N VAL A 278 -14.38 24.62 6.74
CA VAL A 278 -14.40 25.86 5.94
C VAL A 278 -15.17 26.97 6.64
N CYS A 279 -16.30 26.66 7.29
CA CYS A 279 -17.11 27.63 8.03
C CYS A 279 -16.48 28.05 9.36
N SER A 280 -15.89 27.12 10.11
CA SER A 280 -15.37 27.38 11.47
C SER A 280 -13.94 27.89 11.49
N GLY A 281 -13.17 27.67 10.42
CA GLY A 281 -11.76 28.03 10.32
C GLY A 281 -10.84 27.24 11.26
N GLN A 282 -9.68 27.81 11.56
CA GLN A 282 -8.66 27.25 12.44
C GLN A 282 -9.14 27.23 13.91
N PRO A 283 -8.88 26.14 14.67
CA PRO A 283 -9.19 26.08 16.10
C PRO A 283 -8.67 27.28 16.89
N ARG A 284 -9.45 27.74 17.88
CA ARG A 284 -9.19 28.87 18.79
C ARG A 284 -9.06 30.26 18.14
N THR A 285 -8.67 30.36 16.87
CA THR A 285 -8.43 31.64 16.18
C THR A 285 -9.50 31.98 15.14
N HIS A 286 -10.29 31.00 14.70
CA HIS A 286 -11.29 31.10 13.63
C HIS A 286 -10.78 31.66 12.29
N ARG A 287 -9.46 31.80 12.14
CA ARG A 287 -8.82 32.28 10.91
C ARG A 287 -8.99 31.25 9.78
N PRO A 288 -9.18 31.65 8.52
CA PRO A 288 -9.24 30.70 7.40
C PRO A 288 -8.00 29.79 7.33
N TRP A 289 -8.21 28.51 6.99
CA TRP A 289 -7.12 27.56 6.74
C TRP A 289 -6.23 28.01 5.58
N LYS A 290 -4.90 27.97 5.77
CA LYS A 290 -3.88 28.27 4.74
C LYS A 290 -3.97 27.29 3.56
N LYS A 291 -3.91 25.99 3.87
CA LYS A 291 -4.15 24.86 2.95
C LYS A 291 -5.08 23.85 3.63
N ILE A 292 -5.79 23.06 2.84
CA ILE A 292 -6.50 21.85 3.28
C ILE A 292 -5.97 20.71 2.40
N LEU A 293 -5.42 19.67 3.03
CA LEU A 293 -4.94 18.46 2.36
C LEU A 293 -5.91 17.32 2.67
N ILE A 294 -6.35 16.60 1.63
CA ILE A 294 -7.16 15.39 1.79
C ILE A 294 -6.25 14.19 1.54
N MET A 295 -6.33 13.19 2.41
CA MET A 295 -5.48 11.99 2.37
C MET A 295 -6.36 10.75 2.37
N VAL A 296 -6.21 9.96 1.31
CA VAL A 296 -6.96 8.75 0.96
C VAL A 296 -6.05 7.81 0.18
N GLU A 297 -6.45 6.55 0.07
CA GLU A 297 -5.82 5.55 -0.80
C GLU A 297 -6.75 5.18 -1.96
N GLY A 298 -6.18 4.79 -3.11
CA GLY A 298 -6.95 4.36 -4.28
C GLY A 298 -7.46 2.92 -4.14
N ILE A 299 -6.63 2.04 -3.55
CA ILE A 299 -6.96 0.64 -3.23
C ILE A 299 -6.60 0.44 -1.76
N TYR A 300 -7.59 0.09 -0.93
CA TYR A 300 -7.38 -0.07 0.51
C TYR A 300 -6.86 -1.47 0.85
N ARG A 301 -5.73 -1.52 1.55
CA ARG A 301 -5.05 -2.73 2.07
C ARG A 301 -5.88 -3.55 3.06
N SER A 302 -6.80 -2.91 3.77
CA SER A 302 -7.58 -3.52 4.85
C SER A 302 -9.05 -3.12 4.75
N ALA A 303 -9.93 -4.12 4.64
CA ALA A 303 -11.37 -3.92 4.84
C ALA A 303 -11.65 -3.49 6.30
N PRO A 304 -12.74 -2.73 6.55
CA PRO A 304 -13.06 -2.21 7.89
C PRO A 304 -13.55 -3.30 8.86
N THR A 305 -12.61 -3.96 9.55
CA THR A 305 -12.88 -4.72 10.77
C THR A 305 -12.52 -3.89 12.02
N LYS A 306 -13.46 -3.80 12.97
CA LYS A 306 -13.22 -3.34 14.34
C LYS A 306 -13.55 -4.53 15.24
N PRO A 307 -12.67 -4.90 16.18
CA PRO A 307 -12.62 -4.20 17.48
C PRO A 307 -11.36 -3.32 17.69
N PRO A 308 -11.20 -2.64 18.85
CA PRO A 308 -10.04 -1.82 19.14
C PRO A 308 -8.86 -2.64 19.70
N SER A 309 -7.63 -2.13 19.48
CA SER A 309 -6.34 -2.67 19.92
C SER A 309 -5.93 -4.03 19.31
N GLY A 310 -4.63 -4.21 19.05
CA GLY A 310 -4.05 -5.47 18.60
C GLY A 310 -3.94 -5.64 17.08
N SER A 311 -2.78 -5.26 16.55
CA SER A 311 -2.06 -5.87 15.41
C SER A 311 -2.84 -6.77 14.42
N SER A 312 -2.97 -6.31 13.17
CA SER A 312 -3.23 -7.17 12.01
C SER A 312 -2.36 -6.75 10.82
N ILE A 313 -1.53 -7.67 10.32
CA ILE A 313 -0.64 -7.43 9.19
C ILE A 313 -1.30 -7.98 7.91
N GLY A 314 -2.12 -7.15 7.25
CA GLY A 314 -2.12 -7.16 5.78
C GLY A 314 -0.81 -6.54 5.28
N TYR A 315 -0.52 -6.58 3.98
CA TYR A 315 0.75 -6.07 3.40
C TYR A 315 0.45 -5.04 2.26
N CYS A 316 1.44 -4.38 1.65
CA CYS A 316 1.19 -3.19 0.80
C CYS A 316 2.03 -3.14 -0.49
N CYS A 317 1.38 -2.78 -1.60
CA CYS A 317 2.03 -2.15 -2.76
C CYS A 317 1.69 -0.64 -2.77
N GLY A 318 2.72 0.22 -2.80
CA GLY A 318 2.56 1.65 -2.54
C GLY A 318 2.38 2.52 -3.78
N VAL A 319 1.21 2.47 -4.44
CA VAL A 319 0.81 3.49 -5.44
C VAL A 319 -0.11 4.50 -4.78
N LEU A 320 0.45 5.61 -4.28
CA LEU A 320 -0.32 6.67 -3.62
C LEU A 320 -0.77 7.76 -4.61
N PHE A 321 -2.05 7.80 -4.92
CA PHE A 321 -2.68 8.95 -5.58
C PHE A 321 -3.04 10.05 -4.57
N GLN A 322 -2.09 10.95 -4.27
CA GLN A 322 -2.24 11.97 -3.24
C GLN A 322 -2.89 13.28 -3.75
N TYR A 323 -4.16 13.51 -3.41
CA TYR A 323 -4.90 14.72 -3.83
C TYR A 323 -4.63 15.97 -2.97
N ILE A 324 -3.68 16.80 -3.42
CA ILE A 324 -3.30 18.07 -2.77
C ILE A 324 -4.19 19.22 -3.27
N ILE A 325 -5.38 19.40 -2.70
CA ILE A 325 -6.33 20.44 -3.14
C ILE A 325 -6.06 21.79 -2.46
N THR A 326 -5.10 22.54 -2.99
CA THR A 326 -4.93 23.96 -2.63
C THR A 326 -6.10 24.79 -3.18
N LYS A 327 -6.80 25.55 -2.32
CA LYS A 327 -7.96 26.39 -2.66
C LYS A 327 -7.71 27.20 -3.96
N ARG A 328 -8.71 27.42 -4.83
CA ARG A 328 -9.86 28.30 -4.53
C ARG A 328 -10.98 28.28 -5.61
N HIS A 329 -11.86 27.26 -5.66
CA HIS A 329 -13.29 27.37 -6.06
C HIS A 329 -14.10 26.06 -5.83
N PHE A 330 -15.43 26.17 -5.81
CA PHE A 330 -16.51 25.14 -5.75
C PHE A 330 -16.26 23.76 -5.09
N LEU A 331 -16.85 23.57 -3.89
CA LEU A 331 -17.05 22.26 -3.25
C LEU A 331 -17.78 21.24 -4.15
N SER A 332 -18.75 21.69 -4.96
CA SER A 332 -19.60 20.80 -5.77
C SER A 332 -18.81 20.04 -6.86
N SER A 333 -17.90 20.73 -7.56
CA SER A 333 -17.02 20.07 -8.53
C SER A 333 -16.02 19.14 -7.87
N MET A 334 -15.63 19.41 -6.62
CA MET A 334 -14.66 18.60 -5.86
C MET A 334 -15.16 17.17 -5.61
N VAL A 335 -16.44 16.99 -5.27
CA VAL A 335 -17.07 15.68 -5.10
C VAL A 335 -17.29 14.98 -6.45
N SER A 336 -17.71 15.73 -7.49
CA SER A 336 -17.88 15.19 -8.84
C SER A 336 -16.57 14.68 -9.45
N ASN A 337 -15.47 15.41 -9.28
CA ASN A 337 -14.15 15.01 -9.81
C ASN A 337 -13.61 13.77 -9.08
N PHE A 338 -13.88 13.61 -7.78
CA PHE A 338 -13.53 12.37 -7.06
C PHE A 338 -14.34 11.15 -7.55
N ASN A 339 -15.63 11.35 -7.87
CA ASN A 339 -16.45 10.32 -8.50
C ASN A 339 -16.04 10.04 -9.96
N LEU A 340 -15.48 11.01 -10.67
CA LEU A 340 -14.88 10.83 -12.00
C LEU A 340 -13.58 10.02 -11.91
N PHE A 341 -12.72 10.32 -10.93
CA PHE A 341 -11.51 9.53 -10.65
C PHE A 341 -11.83 8.05 -10.35
N LYS A 342 -12.85 7.77 -9.52
CA LYS A 342 -13.36 6.39 -9.33
C LYS A 342 -13.95 5.75 -10.60
N ARG A 343 -14.33 6.52 -11.63
CA ARG A 343 -14.79 5.98 -12.94
C ARG A 343 -13.66 5.71 -13.92
N GLU A 344 -12.55 6.45 -13.82
CA GLU A 344 -11.43 6.36 -14.76
C GLU A 344 -10.33 5.44 -14.20
N PHE A 345 -9.78 5.73 -13.03
CA PHE A 345 -8.62 5.00 -12.46
C PHE A 345 -8.98 3.71 -11.71
N CYS A 346 -10.23 3.52 -11.30
CA CYS A 346 -10.75 2.22 -10.82
C CYS A 346 -11.48 1.45 -11.93
N SER A 347 -11.31 1.83 -13.20
CA SER A 347 -11.83 1.08 -14.35
C SER A 347 -10.92 -0.12 -14.67
N PRO A 348 -11.46 -1.34 -14.90
CA PRO A 348 -10.69 -2.50 -15.37
C PRO A 348 -10.37 -2.38 -16.88
N ARG A 349 -9.74 -1.26 -17.23
CA ARG A 349 -9.17 -0.90 -18.54
C ARG A 349 -7.81 -0.18 -18.41
N ILE A 350 -7.41 0.17 -17.19
CA ILE A 350 -6.10 0.75 -16.83
C ILE A 350 -5.26 -0.27 -16.04
N TRP A 351 -5.87 -1.39 -15.64
CA TRP A 351 -5.30 -2.52 -14.90
C TRP A 351 -5.66 -3.81 -15.64
#